data_AF-A0A3N5KAT7-F1
#
_entry.id   AF-A0A3N5KAT7-F1
#
_cell.length_a   1.000
_cell.length_b   1.000
_cell.length_c   1.000
_cell.angle_alpha   90.00
_cell.angle_beta   90.00
_cell.angle_gamma   90.00
#
_symmetry.space_group_name_H-M   'P 1'
#
loop_
_entity.id
_entity.type
_entity.pdbx_description
1 polymer ?
#
loop_
_entity_poly.entity_id
_entity_poly.type
_entity_poly.pdbx_seq_one_letter_code
_entity_poly.pdbx_strand_id
1 'polypeptide(L)'
;MKNLIILLFVIGLTIPSLTADAQSKQKKSNIDALGDHIGNEADKFGTAVDKVGNKIDKMVNTMVDRWSSPFEKTYEIEEDTIETSFPESPAPASDDTDSTAETYSGDKVIGESEIIHGNIEVKGGDLTIFGTVNGDVLVIGGDLHMKRSGKVTGSARVVNGSILKEDGAVIEGFEKYTRKEKPSFRPSRSKFSRTVRTFDVPWSDEQMNLDNFIFRYNRVEGLFLGVGSEKKYYWDGEREWNVYGSAGWGFKSHTWRGNLGLTRQFAILTNEGNALIELGAEGYSFTDTKDKWIISLHENTAAALLIHEDFRNYFQRNGYTVHVAYYSKRDYLKNELKFEYLADSYDSLSNKVDWALFGGGKRYRLNPAIDPGKMRSMIASAGVSTISNTSYGPEGWSLSASAEFAKKNWGSAFEFDQYIVDLRRFQPLGRYDNLNIRVRAGSLVGELVPQKMFELGGLGTMNSFPFKSETGNRMLLVNAELIINGSFLDDLDFWPTWLFRSINFLILSDAGFTRMALPSVGALQGVEPVSFNDFKHDVGVGFSNRSGSFRIGVAWRTDHPSPATFILRFNRPF
;
A
#
# COMPACT_ATOMS: atom_id res chain seq x y z
N MET A 1 3.25 11.90 25.28
CA MET A 1 3.12 12.46 23.91
C MET A 1 3.42 13.95 23.84
N LYS A 2 2.68 14.83 24.52
CA LYS A 2 2.89 16.30 24.49
C LYS A 2 4.35 16.72 24.80
N ASN A 3 4.95 16.16 25.86
CA ASN A 3 6.35 16.44 26.22
C ASN A 3 7.38 15.82 25.25
N LEU A 4 7.03 14.74 24.53
CA LEU A 4 7.90 14.11 23.54
C LEU A 4 7.88 14.87 22.21
N ILE A 5 6.72 15.41 21.82
CA ILE A 5 6.56 16.32 20.68
C ILE A 5 7.34 17.61 20.92
N ILE A 6 7.21 18.21 22.12
CA ILE A 6 7.99 19.40 22.51
C ILE A 6 9.50 19.09 22.50
N LEU A 7 9.92 17.91 22.98
CA LEU A 7 11.34 17.51 22.97
C LEU A 7 11.88 17.31 21.54
N LEU A 8 11.12 16.66 20.66
CA LEU A 8 11.49 16.47 19.24
C LEU A 8 11.54 17.81 18.49
N PHE A 9 10.64 18.74 18.83
CA PHE A 9 10.62 20.10 18.28
C PHE A 9 11.86 20.91 18.73
N VAL A 10 12.23 20.82 20.01
CA VAL A 10 13.43 21.47 20.57
C VAL A 10 14.73 20.87 19.99
N ILE A 11 14.78 19.55 19.76
CA ILE A 11 15.92 18.90 19.10
C ILE A 11 16.01 19.29 17.62
N GLY A 12 14.88 19.37 16.90
CA GLY A 12 14.84 19.83 15.51
C GLY A 12 15.34 21.27 15.33
N LEU A 13 14.99 22.17 16.26
CA LEU A 13 15.39 23.58 16.22
C LEU A 13 16.87 23.83 16.59
N THR A 14 17.54 22.88 17.25
CA THR A 14 18.95 23.04 17.68
C THR A 14 19.97 22.58 16.63
N ILE A 15 19.56 21.77 15.65
CA ILE A 15 20.45 21.21 14.62
C ILE A 15 21.02 22.25 13.62
N PRO A 16 20.43 23.43 13.33
CA PRO A 16 21.06 24.42 12.45
C PRO A 16 22.26 25.17 13.09
N SER A 17 22.64 24.86 14.33
CA SER A 17 23.61 25.69 15.08
C SER A 17 25.09 25.37 14.83
N LEU A 18 25.42 24.36 14.02
CA LEU A 18 26.80 24.05 13.65
C LEU A 18 27.16 24.67 12.31
N THR A 19 27.20 26.00 12.23
CA THR A 19 28.17 26.79 11.44
C THR A 19 27.92 28.29 11.61
N ALA A 20 29.02 29.01 11.82
CA ALA A 20 29.21 30.45 11.81
C ALA A 20 28.60 31.29 12.96
N ASP A 21 29.53 31.94 13.66
CA ASP A 21 29.36 32.86 14.78
C ASP A 21 28.95 34.28 14.31
N ALA A 22 28.41 35.05 15.25
CA ALA A 22 27.92 36.44 15.19
C ALA A 22 26.42 36.67 14.86
N GLN A 23 25.75 37.41 15.77
CA GLN A 23 24.33 37.82 15.87
C GLN A 23 23.37 36.86 16.63
N SER A 24 23.64 36.63 17.92
CA SER A 24 22.87 35.72 18.79
C SER A 24 21.48 36.19 19.24
N LYS A 25 21.22 37.50 19.35
CA LYS A 25 19.92 38.01 19.86
C LYS A 25 18.82 38.05 18.80
N GLN A 26 19.12 38.51 17.59
CA GLN A 26 18.15 38.55 16.48
C GLN A 26 17.85 37.14 15.96
N LYS A 27 18.85 36.24 15.98
CA LYS A 27 18.70 34.82 15.61
C LYS A 27 17.80 34.06 16.57
N LYS A 28 17.89 34.32 17.89
CA LYS A 28 17.01 33.69 18.89
C LYS A 28 15.55 34.16 18.75
N SER A 29 15.33 35.47 18.59
CA SER A 29 13.99 36.03 18.33
C SER A 29 13.35 35.45 17.06
N ASN A 30 14.13 35.21 16.01
CA ASN A 30 13.63 34.63 14.77
C ASN A 30 13.33 33.13 14.90
N ILE A 31 14.06 32.40 15.75
CA ILE A 31 13.82 30.97 16.04
C ILE A 31 12.56 30.79 16.89
N ASP A 32 12.38 31.64 17.91
CA ASP A 32 11.19 31.59 18.78
C ASP A 32 9.93 31.97 17.98
N ALA A 33 9.98 33.05 17.19
CA ALA A 33 8.89 33.45 16.30
C ALA A 33 8.58 32.40 15.22
N LEU A 34 9.58 31.66 14.76
CA LEU A 34 9.42 30.56 13.81
C LEU A 34 8.78 29.33 14.47
N GLY A 35 9.23 28.97 15.68
CA GLY A 35 8.64 27.89 16.46
C GLY A 35 7.16 28.15 16.77
N ASP A 36 6.84 29.38 17.15
CA ASP A 36 5.46 29.82 17.39
C ASP A 36 4.63 29.81 16.11
N HIS A 37 5.19 30.24 14.97
CA HIS A 37 4.48 30.24 13.70
C HIS A 37 4.18 28.81 13.20
N ILE A 38 5.18 27.91 13.22
CA ILE A 38 5.01 26.51 12.84
C ILE A 38 4.07 25.80 13.81
N GLY A 39 4.20 26.03 15.12
CA GLY A 39 3.32 25.44 16.12
C GLY A 39 1.86 25.88 15.94
N ASN A 40 1.62 27.19 15.75
CA ASN A 40 0.28 27.72 15.53
C ASN A 40 -0.33 27.24 14.21
N GLU A 41 0.45 27.15 13.13
CA GLU A 41 -0.05 26.64 11.85
C GLU A 41 -0.26 25.11 11.87
N ALA A 42 0.59 24.36 12.58
CA ALA A 42 0.40 22.93 12.80
C ALA A 42 -0.86 22.63 13.63
N ASP A 43 -1.14 23.42 14.67
CA ASP A 43 -2.36 23.28 15.48
C ASP A 43 -3.63 23.65 14.70
N LYS A 44 -3.58 24.74 13.92
CA LYS A 44 -4.69 25.13 13.02
C LYS A 44 -4.93 24.08 11.94
N PHE A 45 -3.85 23.56 11.35
CA PHE A 45 -3.92 22.52 10.34
C PHE A 45 -4.43 21.21 10.95
N GLY A 46 -3.91 20.76 12.09
CA GLY A 46 -4.40 19.58 12.81
C GLY A 46 -5.89 19.67 13.10
N THR A 47 -6.35 20.82 13.63
CA THR A 47 -7.77 21.08 13.87
C THR A 47 -8.60 21.05 12.57
N ALA A 48 -8.03 21.53 11.45
CA ALA A 48 -8.71 21.53 10.15
C ALA A 48 -8.77 20.12 9.54
N VAL A 49 -7.69 19.34 9.65
CA VAL A 49 -7.64 17.93 9.26
C VAL A 49 -8.62 17.12 10.10
N ASP A 50 -8.73 17.38 11.40
CA ASP A 50 -9.72 16.73 12.26
C ASP A 50 -11.15 17.11 11.87
N LYS A 51 -11.40 18.38 11.53
CA LYS A 51 -12.75 18.82 11.07
C LYS A 51 -13.12 18.21 9.72
N VAL A 52 -12.19 18.21 8.76
CA VAL A 52 -12.38 17.64 7.43
C VAL A 52 -12.49 16.11 7.52
N GLY A 53 -11.62 15.47 8.30
CA GLY A 53 -11.63 14.05 8.63
C GLY A 53 -12.95 13.63 9.25
N ASN A 54 -13.40 14.26 10.33
CA ASN A 54 -14.69 13.96 10.97
C ASN A 54 -15.90 14.16 10.03
N LYS A 55 -15.83 15.17 9.15
CA LYS A 55 -16.90 15.43 8.16
C LYS A 55 -16.90 14.36 7.05
N ILE A 56 -15.72 13.91 6.62
CA ILE A 56 -15.54 12.82 5.67
C ILE A 56 -15.96 11.49 6.30
N ASP A 57 -15.53 11.19 7.52
CA ASP A 57 -15.91 9.97 8.26
C ASP A 57 -17.42 9.89 8.42
N LYS A 58 -18.07 11.01 8.79
CA LYS A 58 -19.53 11.08 8.84
C LYS A 58 -20.16 10.86 7.47
N MET A 59 -19.60 11.44 6.39
CA MET A 59 -20.10 11.26 5.02
C MET A 59 -19.93 9.82 4.53
N VAL A 60 -18.78 9.21 4.77
CA VAL A 60 -18.45 7.82 4.43
C VAL A 60 -19.34 6.87 5.22
N ASN A 61 -19.48 7.04 6.54
CA ASN A 61 -20.38 6.22 7.36
C ASN A 61 -21.83 6.37 6.91
N THR A 62 -22.29 7.58 6.58
CA THR A 62 -23.64 7.80 6.04
C THR A 62 -23.83 7.11 4.68
N MET A 63 -22.81 7.12 3.81
CA MET A 63 -22.85 6.40 2.52
C MET A 63 -22.86 4.89 2.73
N VAL A 64 -22.05 4.38 3.65
CA VAL A 64 -21.98 2.95 4.04
C VAL A 64 -23.32 2.50 4.61
N ASP A 65 -23.88 3.23 5.58
CA ASP A 65 -25.18 2.94 6.21
C ASP A 65 -26.33 2.95 5.19
N ARG A 66 -26.28 3.87 4.23
CA ARG A 66 -27.29 3.98 3.16
C ARG A 66 -27.19 2.85 2.14
N TRP A 67 -26.00 2.28 1.95
CA TRP A 67 -25.75 1.13 1.08
C TRP A 67 -25.97 -0.22 1.78
N SER A 68 -25.79 -0.30 3.10
CA SER A 68 -26.03 -1.51 3.90
C SER A 68 -27.50 -1.68 4.30
N SER A 69 -28.27 -0.58 4.41
CA SER A 69 -29.69 -0.58 4.77
C SER A 69 -30.61 -1.52 3.95
N PRO A 70 -30.38 -1.81 2.65
CA PRO A 70 -31.20 -2.79 1.91
C PRO A 70 -30.96 -4.25 2.30
N PHE A 71 -29.84 -4.57 2.96
CA PHE A 71 -29.42 -5.95 3.25
C PHE A 71 -29.74 -6.43 4.68
N GLU A 72 -30.06 -5.53 5.61
CA GLU A 72 -30.39 -5.89 7.00
C GLU A 72 -31.87 -6.30 7.21
N LYS A 73 -32.73 -6.19 6.19
CA LYS A 73 -34.19 -6.33 6.38
C LYS A 73 -34.79 -7.68 6.01
N THR A 74 -34.01 -8.75 5.99
CA THR A 74 -34.55 -10.11 5.82
C THR A 74 -33.74 -11.05 6.70
N TYR A 75 -34.42 -11.98 7.37
CA TYR A 75 -33.96 -12.90 8.42
C TYR A 75 -34.13 -12.40 9.88
N GLU A 76 -35.38 -12.21 10.29
CA GLU A 76 -35.81 -12.71 11.60
C GLU A 76 -36.31 -14.16 11.37
N ILE A 77 -35.65 -15.14 11.99
CA ILE A 77 -36.10 -16.54 12.02
C ILE A 77 -36.83 -16.72 13.35
N GLU A 78 -38.12 -17.04 13.28
CA GLU A 78 -38.91 -17.57 14.40
C GLU A 78 -38.33 -18.92 14.82
N GLU A 79 -37.95 -19.04 16.09
CA GLU A 79 -37.66 -20.34 16.72
C GLU A 79 -38.98 -21.10 16.90
N ASP A 80 -39.17 -22.16 16.12
CA ASP A 80 -40.19 -23.17 16.40
C ASP A 80 -39.51 -24.53 16.64
N THR A 81 -39.64 -25.01 17.87
CA THR A 81 -39.12 -26.29 18.36
C THR A 81 -39.87 -27.46 17.74
N ILE A 82 -39.17 -28.33 17.00
CA ILE A 82 -39.69 -29.64 16.59
C ILE A 82 -38.65 -30.73 16.91
N GLU A 83 -39.03 -31.62 17.84
CA GLU A 83 -38.35 -32.89 18.12
C GLU A 83 -38.37 -33.80 16.90
N THR A 84 -37.22 -34.36 16.50
CA THR A 84 -37.16 -35.43 15.49
C THR A 84 -36.49 -36.67 16.06
N SER A 85 -37.30 -37.69 16.28
CA SER A 85 -36.89 -39.08 16.45
C SER A 85 -36.66 -39.73 15.08
N PHE A 86 -35.58 -40.50 14.95
CA PHE A 86 -35.27 -41.24 13.73
C PHE A 86 -35.75 -42.71 13.83
N PRO A 87 -36.46 -43.24 12.83
CA PRO A 87 -36.55 -44.68 12.61
C PRO A 87 -35.61 -45.11 11.47
N GLU A 88 -34.88 -46.20 11.71
CA GLU A 88 -34.07 -46.95 10.74
C GLU A 88 -34.94 -47.66 9.68
N SER A 89 -34.44 -47.74 8.44
CA SER A 89 -34.78 -48.80 7.47
C SER A 89 -33.86 -48.80 6.23
N PRO A 90 -33.82 -49.87 5.42
CA PRO A 90 -32.63 -50.70 5.26
C PRO A 90 -32.01 -50.67 3.85
N ALA A 91 -30.85 -51.30 3.71
CA ALA A 91 -30.09 -51.42 2.47
C ALA A 91 -30.81 -52.23 1.37
N PRO A 92 -30.44 -51.98 0.10
CA PRO A 92 -30.28 -53.04 -0.89
C PRO A 92 -28.88 -53.06 -1.51
N ALA A 93 -28.49 -54.26 -1.93
CA ALA A 93 -27.20 -54.64 -2.50
C ALA A 93 -26.90 -54.01 -3.87
N SER A 94 -25.62 -53.89 -4.20
CA SER A 94 -25.13 -53.68 -5.56
C SER A 94 -23.79 -54.39 -5.77
N ASP A 95 -23.72 -55.15 -6.86
CA ASP A 95 -22.52 -55.69 -7.46
C ASP A 95 -22.32 -54.86 -8.74
N ASP A 96 -21.38 -53.92 -8.72
CA ASP A 96 -20.64 -53.41 -9.88
C ASP A 96 -19.59 -52.38 -9.41
N THR A 97 -18.39 -52.50 -9.96
CA THR A 97 -17.17 -51.79 -9.57
C THR A 97 -17.25 -50.28 -9.80
N ASP A 98 -17.36 -49.51 -8.72
CA ASP A 98 -17.05 -48.08 -8.71
C ASP A 98 -16.34 -47.76 -7.38
N SER A 99 -15.10 -47.27 -7.43
CA SER A 99 -14.27 -47.07 -6.23
C SER A 99 -14.80 -45.88 -5.42
N THR A 100 -15.80 -46.12 -4.58
CA THR A 100 -16.35 -45.13 -3.66
C THR A 100 -15.29 -44.76 -2.63
N ALA A 101 -14.94 -43.48 -2.55
CA ALA A 101 -14.06 -42.99 -1.49
C ALA A 101 -14.83 -42.96 -0.16
N GLU A 102 -14.28 -43.60 0.87
CA GLU A 102 -14.82 -43.52 2.23
C GLU A 102 -14.47 -42.15 2.83
N THR A 103 -15.51 -41.34 3.12
CA THR A 103 -15.34 -39.98 3.65
C THR A 103 -15.63 -39.93 5.15
N TYR A 104 -14.72 -39.34 5.92
CA TYR A 104 -14.83 -39.16 7.37
C TYR A 104 -14.75 -37.67 7.73
N SER A 105 -15.52 -37.26 8.72
CA SER A 105 -15.47 -35.91 9.31
C SER A 105 -14.90 -35.99 10.73
N GLY A 106 -13.88 -35.20 11.03
CA GLY A 106 -13.14 -35.30 12.29
C GLY A 106 -12.05 -36.38 12.29
N ASP A 107 -11.47 -36.66 13.46
CA ASP A 107 -10.32 -37.57 13.57
C ASP A 107 -10.70 -39.03 13.27
N LYS A 108 -9.84 -39.74 12.53
CA LYS A 108 -10.02 -41.16 12.19
C LYS A 108 -8.74 -41.94 12.45
N VAL A 109 -8.90 -43.13 13.03
CA VAL A 109 -7.81 -44.10 13.23
C VAL A 109 -8.12 -45.36 12.44
N ILE A 110 -7.15 -45.84 11.66
CA ILE A 110 -7.15 -47.15 11.01
C ILE A 110 -6.30 -48.09 11.88
N GLY A 111 -6.92 -49.09 12.51
CA GLY A 111 -6.24 -49.99 13.43
C GLY A 111 -5.22 -50.93 12.75
N GLU A 112 -4.30 -51.52 13.52
CA GLU A 112 -3.23 -52.40 12.99
C GLU A 112 -3.74 -53.59 12.15
N SER A 113 -4.91 -54.13 12.52
CA SER A 113 -5.55 -55.26 11.82
C SER A 113 -6.58 -54.82 10.78
N GLU A 114 -6.78 -53.51 10.59
CA GLU A 114 -7.79 -52.95 9.69
C GLU A 114 -7.22 -52.80 8.28
N ILE A 115 -7.92 -53.33 7.28
CA ILE A 115 -7.56 -53.19 5.87
C ILE A 115 -8.73 -52.53 5.15
N ILE A 116 -8.52 -51.31 4.67
CA ILE A 116 -9.50 -50.57 3.87
C ILE A 116 -9.21 -50.81 2.39
N HIS A 117 -10.20 -51.27 1.66
CA HIS A 117 -10.14 -51.51 0.22
C HIS A 117 -10.87 -50.39 -0.52
N GLY A 118 -10.22 -49.24 -0.67
CA GLY A 118 -10.79 -48.06 -1.30
C GLY A 118 -10.01 -46.78 -0.97
N ASN A 119 -10.41 -45.67 -1.61
CA ASN A 119 -9.84 -44.35 -1.33
C ASN A 119 -10.40 -43.82 -0.01
N ILE A 120 -9.61 -43.05 0.74
CA ILE A 120 -10.04 -42.44 2.00
C ILE A 120 -9.97 -40.91 1.88
N GLU A 121 -11.04 -40.23 2.30
CA GLU A 121 -11.07 -38.77 2.47
C GLU A 121 -11.38 -38.42 3.94
N VAL A 122 -10.58 -37.56 4.58
CA VAL A 122 -10.83 -37.05 5.94
C VAL A 122 -10.92 -35.54 5.92
N LYS A 123 -11.99 -34.98 6.49
CA LYS A 123 -12.26 -33.53 6.55
C LYS A 123 -12.31 -33.03 7.98
N GLY A 124 -11.50 -32.02 8.29
CA GLY A 124 -11.56 -31.30 9.57
C GLY A 124 -11.02 -32.07 10.78
N GLY A 125 -10.21 -33.11 10.57
CA GLY A 125 -9.53 -33.88 11.62
C GLY A 125 -8.36 -34.70 11.08
N ASP A 126 -7.61 -35.31 12.00
CA ASP A 126 -6.38 -36.05 11.72
C ASP A 126 -6.66 -37.51 11.34
N LEU A 127 -5.89 -38.05 10.41
CA LEU A 127 -5.95 -39.47 10.03
C LEU A 127 -4.72 -40.19 10.58
N THR A 128 -4.91 -41.18 11.45
CA THR A 128 -3.83 -42.06 11.92
C THR A 128 -3.96 -43.45 11.33
N ILE A 129 -2.91 -43.95 10.65
CA ILE A 129 -2.93 -45.26 10.00
C ILE A 129 -1.91 -46.19 10.65
N PHE A 130 -2.42 -47.21 11.34
CA PHE A 130 -1.65 -48.37 11.81
C PHE A 130 -1.81 -49.58 10.88
N GLY A 131 -2.94 -49.71 10.18
CA GLY A 131 -3.27 -50.82 9.28
C GLY A 131 -2.91 -50.56 7.81
N THR A 132 -3.67 -51.14 6.89
CA THR A 132 -3.43 -51.03 5.44
C THR A 132 -4.58 -50.32 4.72
N VAL A 133 -4.24 -49.37 3.84
CA VAL A 133 -5.18 -48.72 2.93
C VAL A 133 -4.78 -49.05 1.49
N ASN A 134 -5.62 -49.82 0.83
CA ASN A 134 -5.45 -50.22 -0.56
C ASN A 134 -6.12 -49.20 -1.49
N GLY A 135 -5.62 -47.96 -1.49
CA GLY A 135 -6.19 -46.84 -2.24
C GLY A 135 -5.46 -45.52 -1.97
N ASP A 136 -5.96 -44.44 -2.55
CA ASP A 136 -5.46 -43.07 -2.33
C ASP A 136 -5.99 -42.49 -1.01
N VAL A 137 -5.18 -41.63 -0.37
CA VAL A 137 -5.55 -40.95 0.89
C VAL A 137 -5.56 -39.44 0.68
N LEU A 138 -6.65 -38.79 1.09
CA LEU A 138 -6.81 -37.33 1.12
C LEU A 138 -7.19 -36.85 2.52
N VAL A 139 -6.39 -35.98 3.13
CA VAL A 139 -6.72 -35.31 4.40
C VAL A 139 -6.84 -33.81 4.16
N ILE A 140 -7.94 -33.19 4.57
CA ILE A 140 -8.22 -31.76 4.41
C ILE A 140 -8.44 -31.14 5.79
N GLY A 141 -7.54 -30.24 6.19
CA GLY A 141 -7.65 -29.50 7.45
C GLY A 141 -7.16 -30.23 8.70
N GLY A 142 -6.44 -31.36 8.53
CA GLY A 142 -5.77 -32.13 9.58
C GLY A 142 -4.48 -32.79 9.06
N ASP A 143 -3.77 -33.51 9.92
CA ASP A 143 -2.51 -34.19 9.64
C ASP A 143 -2.71 -35.69 9.36
N LEU A 144 -1.85 -36.27 8.51
CA LEU A 144 -1.77 -37.70 8.27
C LEU A 144 -0.63 -38.30 9.10
N HIS A 145 -0.96 -39.16 10.07
CA HIS A 145 -0.02 -39.89 10.91
C HIS A 145 0.12 -41.34 10.42
N MET A 146 1.19 -41.61 9.68
CA MET A 146 1.58 -42.95 9.27
C MET A 146 2.41 -43.62 10.38
N LYS A 147 1.83 -44.60 11.05
CA LYS A 147 2.48 -45.37 12.13
C LYS A 147 3.36 -46.46 11.57
N ARG A 148 4.28 -46.99 12.38
CA ARG A 148 5.31 -47.97 11.95
C ARG A 148 4.80 -49.14 11.09
N SER A 149 3.58 -49.64 11.32
CA SER A 149 2.95 -50.73 10.55
C SER A 149 2.03 -50.27 9.42
N GLY A 150 1.80 -48.96 9.30
CA GLY A 150 0.87 -48.34 8.36
C GLY A 150 1.35 -48.49 6.91
N LYS A 151 0.45 -48.95 6.05
CA LYS A 151 0.72 -49.10 4.61
C LYS A 151 -0.37 -48.44 3.76
N VAL A 152 0.02 -47.60 2.81
CA VAL A 152 -0.85 -47.04 1.77
C VAL A 152 -0.31 -47.47 0.41
N THR A 153 -1.10 -48.21 -0.37
CA THR A 153 -0.67 -48.65 -1.71
C THR A 153 -0.86 -47.56 -2.78
N GLY A 154 -1.73 -46.58 -2.54
CA GLY A 154 -1.96 -45.43 -3.41
C GLY A 154 -1.10 -44.21 -3.06
N SER A 155 -1.52 -43.05 -3.56
CA SER A 155 -0.91 -41.74 -3.31
C SER A 155 -1.53 -41.07 -2.08
N ALA A 156 -0.71 -40.31 -1.35
CA ALA A 156 -1.15 -39.59 -0.15
C ALA A 156 -1.10 -38.09 -0.37
N ARG A 157 -2.25 -37.41 -0.19
CA ARG A 157 -2.39 -35.97 -0.29
C ARG A 157 -2.93 -35.36 0.99
N VAL A 158 -2.28 -34.30 1.47
CA VAL A 158 -2.76 -33.54 2.63
C VAL A 158 -2.90 -32.06 2.28
N VAL A 159 -4.05 -31.46 2.55
CA VAL A 159 -4.35 -30.05 2.27
C VAL A 159 -4.54 -29.32 3.60
N ASN A 160 -3.75 -28.27 3.83
CA ASN A 160 -3.71 -27.52 5.09
C ASN A 160 -3.22 -28.32 6.33
N GLY A 161 -2.40 -29.34 6.10
CA GLY A 161 -1.77 -30.17 7.14
C GLY A 161 -0.43 -30.75 6.68
N SER A 162 0.08 -31.73 7.42
CA SER A 162 1.37 -32.39 7.23
C SER A 162 1.23 -33.91 7.13
N ILE A 163 2.23 -34.57 6.54
CA ILE A 163 2.37 -36.04 6.59
C ILE A 163 3.49 -36.37 7.57
N LEU A 164 3.17 -37.12 8.62
CA LEU A 164 4.07 -37.57 9.69
C LEU A 164 4.26 -39.08 9.57
N LYS A 165 5.45 -39.52 9.16
CA LYS A 165 5.75 -40.93 8.88
C LYS A 165 6.78 -41.49 9.86
N GLU A 166 6.42 -42.55 10.57
CA GLU A 166 7.32 -43.31 11.44
C GLU A 166 8.20 -44.28 10.63
N ASP A 167 9.39 -44.60 11.14
CA ASP A 167 10.32 -45.55 10.52
C ASP A 167 9.67 -46.95 10.39
N GLY A 168 9.42 -47.37 9.15
CA GLY A 168 8.75 -48.64 8.80
C GLY A 168 7.44 -48.47 8.05
N ALA A 169 6.84 -47.29 8.08
CA ALA A 169 5.60 -47.00 7.37
C ALA A 169 5.83 -46.81 5.86
N VAL A 170 4.90 -47.28 5.04
CA VAL A 170 5.04 -47.33 3.57
C VAL A 170 3.90 -46.59 2.88
N ILE A 171 4.26 -45.67 1.98
CA ILE A 171 3.35 -45.09 0.98
C ILE A 171 3.98 -45.43 -0.37
N GLU A 172 3.30 -46.23 -1.19
CA GLU A 172 3.84 -46.70 -2.47
C GLU A 172 3.68 -45.67 -3.60
N GLY A 173 2.64 -44.82 -3.53
CA GLY A 173 2.41 -43.71 -4.46
C GLY A 173 3.16 -42.41 -4.10
N PHE A 174 2.78 -41.31 -4.76
CA PHE A 174 3.44 -40.02 -4.51
C PHE A 174 2.86 -39.31 -3.27
N GLU A 175 3.71 -38.60 -2.55
CA GLU A 175 3.34 -37.81 -1.37
C GLU A 175 3.25 -36.33 -1.74
N LYS A 176 2.10 -35.68 -1.46
CA LYS A 176 1.93 -34.24 -1.69
C LYS A 176 1.16 -33.57 -0.55
N TYR A 177 1.81 -32.66 0.17
CA TYR A 177 1.13 -31.87 1.19
C TYR A 177 1.22 -30.37 0.91
N THR A 178 0.13 -29.63 1.16
CA THR A 178 0.07 -28.17 1.11
C THR A 178 0.00 -27.65 2.53
N ARG A 179 1.10 -27.07 3.02
CA ARG A 179 1.12 -26.46 4.35
C ARG A 179 0.33 -25.16 4.30
N LYS A 180 -0.67 -24.99 5.18
CA LYS A 180 -1.04 -23.64 5.61
C LYS A 180 0.23 -23.13 6.28
N GLU A 181 0.85 -22.05 5.81
CA GLU A 181 1.89 -21.38 6.58
C GLU A 181 1.25 -20.90 7.90
N LYS A 182 1.20 -21.76 8.90
CA LYS A 182 1.24 -21.36 10.29
C LYS A 182 2.71 -21.14 10.61
N PRO A 183 3.07 -20.01 11.24
CA PRO A 183 4.45 -19.69 11.56
C PRO A 183 5.02 -20.85 12.36
N SER A 184 6.16 -21.39 11.91
CA SER A 184 6.81 -22.49 12.61
C SER A 184 7.18 -22.06 14.02
N PHE A 185 6.53 -22.61 15.04
CA PHE A 185 7.09 -22.63 16.39
C PHE A 185 8.20 -23.67 16.40
N ARG A 186 9.40 -23.24 15.99
CA ARG A 186 10.65 -23.95 16.29
C ARG A 186 10.95 -23.68 17.77
N PRO A 187 11.30 -24.69 18.58
CA PRO A 187 11.87 -24.41 19.89
C PRO A 187 13.08 -23.50 19.66
N SER A 188 13.10 -22.38 20.37
CA SER A 188 14.13 -21.35 20.30
C SER A 188 15.51 -21.98 20.57
N ARG A 189 16.17 -22.42 19.50
CA ARG A 189 17.61 -22.39 19.41
C ARG A 189 17.94 -20.98 18.98
N SER A 190 18.38 -20.18 19.95
CA SER A 190 18.94 -18.84 19.75
C SER A 190 20.09 -18.88 18.75
N LYS A 191 19.76 -18.73 17.46
CA LYS A 191 20.67 -18.32 16.40
C LYS A 191 19.91 -17.38 15.47
N PHE A 192 20.12 -16.09 15.71
CA PHE A 192 19.85 -14.95 14.82
C PHE A 192 18.41 -14.82 14.31
N SER A 193 17.57 -14.18 15.14
CA SER A 193 16.38 -13.47 14.67
C SER A 193 16.79 -12.57 13.50
N ARG A 194 16.26 -12.82 12.30
CA ARG A 194 16.20 -11.77 11.28
C ARG A 194 15.15 -10.77 11.77
N THR A 195 15.58 -9.82 12.60
CA THR A 195 14.77 -8.66 12.96
C THR A 195 14.21 -8.07 11.68
N VAL A 196 12.88 -7.98 11.56
CA VAL A 196 12.21 -7.39 10.40
C VAL A 196 12.66 -5.94 10.32
N ARG A 197 13.57 -5.60 9.38
CA ARG A 197 14.18 -4.27 9.27
C ARG A 197 13.37 -3.27 8.45
N THR A 198 12.14 -3.62 8.10
CA THR A 198 11.30 -2.83 7.20
C THR A 198 10.29 -2.00 7.98
N PHE A 199 9.97 -0.83 7.44
CA PHE A 199 8.87 0.03 7.87
C PHE A 199 7.91 0.22 6.69
N ASP A 200 7.21 -0.86 6.37
CA ASP A 200 6.31 -0.91 5.22
C ASP A 200 5.03 -0.11 5.49
N VAL A 201 4.93 1.10 4.93
CA VAL A 201 3.81 2.02 5.08
C VAL A 201 3.42 2.62 3.72
N PRO A 202 2.12 2.94 3.49
CA PRO A 202 1.65 3.39 2.16
C PRO A 202 2.22 4.74 1.70
N TRP A 203 2.73 5.56 2.61
CA TRP A 203 3.33 6.87 2.32
C TRP A 203 4.86 6.83 2.23
N SER A 204 5.48 5.64 2.27
CA SER A 204 6.93 5.52 2.14
C SER A 204 7.40 5.96 0.74
N ASP A 205 8.56 6.64 0.69
CA ASP A 205 9.13 7.09 -0.58
C ASP A 205 9.78 5.91 -1.31
N GLU A 206 9.49 5.77 -2.61
CA GLU A 206 10.11 4.76 -3.48
C GLU A 206 11.65 4.86 -3.48
N GLN A 207 12.21 6.05 -3.21
CA GLN A 207 13.66 6.27 -3.08
C GLN A 207 14.26 5.66 -1.80
N MET A 208 13.43 5.28 -0.82
CA MET A 208 13.86 4.64 0.43
C MET A 208 13.79 3.10 0.35
N ASN A 209 13.00 2.57 -0.59
CA ASN A 209 12.76 1.14 -0.83
C ASN A 209 13.48 0.66 -2.10
N LEU A 210 14.76 0.98 -2.23
CA LEU A 210 15.54 0.66 -3.42
C LEU A 210 15.99 -0.80 -3.42
N ASP A 211 15.69 -1.50 -4.53
CA ASP A 211 16.31 -2.77 -4.85
C ASP A 211 17.83 -2.61 -4.98
N ASN A 212 18.57 -3.71 -4.76
CA ASN A 212 20.01 -3.75 -4.99
C ASN A 212 20.40 -3.35 -6.43
N PHE A 213 19.47 -3.54 -7.37
CA PHE A 213 19.61 -3.15 -8.77
C PHE A 213 18.46 -2.24 -9.17
N ILE A 214 18.79 -1.08 -9.74
CA ILE A 214 17.83 -0.07 -10.16
C ILE A 214 17.74 -0.10 -11.68
N PHE A 215 16.54 -0.36 -12.17
CA PHE A 215 16.18 -0.23 -13.57
C PHE A 215 15.01 0.76 -13.69
N ARG A 216 15.22 1.84 -14.45
CA ARG A 216 14.13 2.74 -14.83
C ARG A 216 14.31 3.25 -16.26
N TYR A 217 13.19 3.59 -16.88
CA TYR A 217 13.15 4.18 -18.21
C TYR A 217 12.17 5.34 -18.22
N ASN A 218 12.58 6.49 -18.75
CA ASN A 218 11.73 7.66 -18.88
C ASN A 218 12.23 8.59 -20.00
N ARG A 219 11.41 9.56 -20.39
CA ARG A 219 11.69 10.44 -21.53
C ARG A 219 12.86 11.42 -21.31
N VAL A 220 13.30 11.65 -20.07
CA VAL A 220 14.36 12.64 -19.75
C VAL A 220 15.73 12.00 -19.52
N GLU A 221 15.80 10.76 -19.05
CA GLU A 221 17.05 10.02 -18.82
C GLU A 221 17.31 8.94 -19.88
N GLY A 222 16.26 8.48 -20.57
CA GLY A 222 16.29 7.24 -21.33
C GLY A 222 16.40 6.04 -20.41
N LEU A 223 17.21 5.06 -20.80
CA LEU A 223 17.58 3.95 -19.93
C LEU A 223 18.43 4.47 -18.76
N PHE A 224 18.07 4.09 -17.54
CA PHE A 224 18.86 4.32 -16.35
C PHE A 224 19.12 2.99 -15.66
N LEU A 225 20.40 2.72 -15.40
CA LEU A 225 20.86 1.56 -14.65
C LEU A 225 21.64 2.02 -13.43
N GLY A 226 21.36 1.44 -12.28
CA GLY A 226 22.05 1.76 -11.04
C GLY A 226 22.04 0.63 -10.04
N VAL A 227 22.69 0.88 -8.91
CA VAL A 227 22.68 0.01 -7.74
C VAL A 227 22.27 0.83 -6.53
N GLY A 228 21.57 0.19 -5.61
CA GLY A 228 21.03 0.83 -4.42
C GLY A 228 21.19 -0.04 -3.19
N SER A 229 21.03 0.57 -2.03
CA SER A 229 20.74 -0.11 -0.78
C SER A 229 19.57 0.61 -0.14
N GLU A 230 18.49 -0.13 0.11
CA GLU A 230 17.37 0.34 0.92
C GLU A 230 17.81 0.82 2.30
N LYS A 231 17.02 1.74 2.85
CA LYS A 231 17.13 2.14 4.25
C LYS A 231 16.58 1.03 5.14
N LYS A 232 17.29 0.73 6.23
CA LYS A 232 16.90 -0.32 7.18
C LYS A 232 16.61 0.29 8.55
N TYR A 233 15.61 -0.27 9.21
CA TYR A 233 15.14 0.15 10.54
C TYR A 233 15.53 -0.92 11.57
N TYR A 234 16.43 -0.57 12.48
CA TYR A 234 16.95 -1.48 13.49
C TYR A 234 16.13 -1.42 14.78
N TRP A 235 14.95 -2.03 14.73
CA TRP A 235 13.97 -2.03 15.84
C TRP A 235 14.46 -2.74 17.12
N ASP A 236 15.44 -3.62 17.00
CA ASP A 236 16.03 -4.39 18.10
C ASP A 236 17.08 -3.61 18.90
N GLY A 237 17.55 -2.47 18.36
CA GLY A 237 18.66 -1.72 18.95
C GLY A 237 20.02 -2.39 18.81
N GLU A 238 20.16 -3.48 18.07
CA GLU A 238 21.46 -4.14 17.87
C GLU A 238 22.42 -3.29 17.01
N ARG A 239 21.85 -2.39 16.21
CA ARG A 239 22.61 -1.48 15.34
C ARG A 239 22.03 -0.08 15.44
N GLU A 240 22.90 0.87 15.78
CA GLU A 240 22.52 2.28 15.87
C GLU A 240 22.75 3.03 14.56
N TRP A 241 23.54 2.50 13.62
CA TRP A 241 23.90 3.23 12.40
C TRP A 241 23.39 2.51 11.16
N ASN A 242 22.74 3.27 10.28
CA ASN A 242 22.33 2.81 8.96
C ASN A 242 22.94 3.72 7.89
N VAL A 243 23.55 3.10 6.89
CA VAL A 243 23.99 3.74 5.65
C VAL A 243 23.12 3.18 4.54
N TYR A 244 22.59 4.05 3.70
CA TYR A 244 21.74 3.72 2.56
C TYR A 244 22.01 4.69 1.43
N GLY A 245 21.53 4.38 0.24
CA GLY A 245 21.74 5.24 -0.91
C GLY A 245 21.78 4.49 -2.23
N SER A 246 22.08 5.21 -3.30
CA SER A 246 22.17 4.67 -4.64
C SER A 246 23.08 5.46 -5.55
N ALA A 247 23.52 4.81 -6.62
CA ALA A 247 24.20 5.45 -7.72
C ALA A 247 23.81 4.77 -9.04
N GLY A 248 23.58 5.56 -10.08
CA GLY A 248 23.31 5.04 -11.40
C GLY A 248 23.52 6.07 -12.51
N TRP A 249 23.50 5.59 -13.74
CA TRP A 249 23.81 6.35 -14.93
C TRP A 249 22.60 6.42 -15.88
N GLY A 250 22.21 7.64 -16.26
CA GLY A 250 21.22 7.87 -17.31
C GLY A 250 21.89 7.93 -18.68
N PHE A 251 21.60 6.96 -19.56
CA PHE A 251 22.29 6.78 -20.83
C PHE A 251 21.99 7.88 -21.86
N LYS A 252 20.82 8.52 -21.81
CA LYS A 252 20.48 9.63 -22.74
C LYS A 252 20.75 11.00 -22.12
N SER A 253 20.59 11.14 -20.81
CA SER A 253 20.98 12.36 -20.10
C SER A 253 22.49 12.50 -19.90
N HIS A 254 23.28 11.43 -20.05
CA HIS A 254 24.73 11.38 -19.80
C HIS A 254 25.11 11.93 -18.41
N THR A 255 24.31 11.57 -17.41
CA THR A 255 24.44 12.13 -16.05
C THR A 255 24.34 11.03 -15.00
N TRP A 256 25.22 11.10 -13.99
CA TRP A 256 25.12 10.30 -12.77
C TRP A 256 24.01 10.85 -11.87
N ARG A 257 23.16 9.97 -11.34
CA ARG A 257 22.16 10.29 -10.32
C ARG A 257 22.27 9.32 -9.16
N GLY A 258 21.90 9.76 -7.97
CA GLY A 258 22.04 8.94 -6.77
C GLY A 258 21.88 9.74 -5.49
N ASN A 259 22.06 9.04 -4.38
CA ASN A 259 21.99 9.57 -3.03
C ASN A 259 22.90 8.79 -2.09
N LEU A 260 23.28 9.43 -0.99
CA LEU A 260 23.96 8.79 0.12
C LEU A 260 23.41 9.34 1.43
N GLY A 261 22.83 8.44 2.23
CA GLY A 261 22.24 8.74 3.52
C GLY A 261 22.95 8.02 4.66
N LEU A 262 23.06 8.73 5.78
CA LEU A 262 23.53 8.20 7.06
C LEU A 262 22.51 8.55 8.13
N THR A 263 22.05 7.54 8.86
CA THR A 263 21.16 7.76 10.00
C THR A 263 21.69 7.08 11.25
N ARG A 264 21.51 7.78 12.37
CA ARG A 264 21.63 7.23 13.71
C ARG A 264 20.24 6.92 14.27
N GLN A 265 20.03 5.69 14.70
CA GLN A 265 18.76 5.13 15.15
C GLN A 265 18.89 4.72 16.63
N PHE A 266 17.90 5.08 17.41
CA PHE A 266 17.78 4.82 18.84
C PHE A 266 16.51 4.00 19.06
N ALA A 267 16.67 2.69 19.25
CA ALA A 267 15.55 1.80 19.53
C ALA A 267 15.07 2.01 20.97
N ILE A 268 13.76 2.13 21.12
CA ILE A 268 13.07 2.17 22.41
C ILE A 268 12.25 0.89 22.49
N LEU A 269 12.79 -0.06 23.24
CA LEU A 269 12.17 -1.37 23.47
C LEU A 269 11.17 -1.24 24.63
N THR A 270 9.91 -1.55 24.37
CA THR A 270 8.87 -1.62 25.42
C THR A 270 8.18 -2.97 25.36
N ASN A 271 7.60 -3.43 26.47
CA ASN A 271 6.86 -4.69 26.52
C ASN A 271 5.64 -4.71 25.58
N GLU A 272 5.18 -3.55 25.10
CA GLU A 272 3.98 -3.35 24.27
C GLU A 272 4.29 -3.00 22.80
N GLY A 273 5.56 -2.96 22.40
CA GLY A 273 5.98 -2.71 21.01
C GLY A 273 7.30 -1.96 20.87
N ASN A 274 7.73 -1.81 19.61
CA ASN A 274 9.01 -1.19 19.28
C ASN A 274 8.82 0.23 18.77
N ALA A 275 9.60 1.16 19.29
CA ALA A 275 9.72 2.51 18.75
C ALA A 275 11.17 2.81 18.38
N LEU A 276 11.35 3.78 17.48
CA LEU A 276 12.64 4.16 16.94
C LEU A 276 12.68 5.68 16.83
N ILE A 277 13.65 6.31 17.47
CA ILE A 277 14.01 7.70 17.16
C ILE A 277 15.17 7.66 16.17
N GLU A 278 15.15 8.51 15.17
CA GLU A 278 16.18 8.57 14.15
C GLU A 278 16.62 10.01 13.93
N LEU A 279 17.94 10.19 13.80
CA LEU A 279 18.58 11.40 13.32
C LEU A 279 19.30 11.05 12.01
N GLY A 280 19.03 11.77 10.93
CA GLY A 280 19.60 11.44 9.63
C GLY A 280 20.05 12.64 8.82
N ALA A 281 20.97 12.38 7.92
CA ALA A 281 21.36 13.30 6.86
C ALA A 281 21.48 12.52 5.54
N GLU A 282 21.10 13.16 4.44
CA GLU A 282 21.15 12.58 3.10
C GLU A 282 21.55 13.64 2.08
N GLY A 283 22.52 13.34 1.23
CA GLY A 283 22.87 14.16 0.07
C GLY A 283 22.47 13.46 -1.23
N TYR A 284 21.98 14.21 -2.22
CA TYR A 284 21.43 13.62 -3.43
C TYR A 284 21.53 14.49 -4.68
N SER A 285 21.49 13.81 -5.82
CA SER A 285 21.21 14.36 -7.14
C SER A 285 20.17 13.48 -7.82
N PHE A 286 18.97 14.02 -8.00
CA PHE A 286 17.82 13.30 -8.50
C PHE A 286 17.28 13.87 -9.81
N THR A 287 16.75 12.96 -10.63
CA THR A 287 15.68 13.25 -11.58
C THR A 287 14.38 12.99 -10.81
N ASP A 288 13.88 14.02 -10.14
CA ASP A 288 12.78 13.92 -9.17
C ASP A 288 11.43 14.26 -9.81
N THR A 289 10.34 13.96 -9.11
CA THR A 289 8.97 14.19 -9.58
C THR A 289 7.99 14.38 -8.43
N LYS A 290 6.99 15.25 -8.64
CA LYS A 290 5.84 15.39 -7.71
C LYS A 290 4.78 14.30 -7.89
N ASP A 291 4.91 13.45 -8.92
CA ASP A 291 3.85 12.53 -9.38
C ASP A 291 3.97 11.12 -8.79
N LYS A 292 4.80 10.92 -7.76
CA LYS A 292 4.99 9.62 -7.08
C LYS A 292 3.68 9.02 -6.57
N TRP A 293 2.73 9.88 -6.18
CA TRP A 293 1.43 9.48 -5.65
C TRP A 293 0.38 9.11 -6.71
N ILE A 294 0.65 9.41 -7.99
CA ILE A 294 -0.23 9.18 -9.14
C ILE A 294 0.07 7.80 -9.76
N ILE A 295 1.36 7.52 -9.97
CA ILE A 295 1.86 6.32 -10.66
C ILE A 295 3.22 5.94 -10.07
N SER A 296 3.47 4.64 -9.90
CA SER A 296 4.74 4.17 -9.33
C SER A 296 5.90 4.23 -10.32
N LEU A 297 7.15 4.15 -9.84
CA LEU A 297 8.34 4.23 -10.69
C LEU A 297 8.37 3.08 -11.71
N HIS A 298 8.09 1.87 -11.23
CA HIS A 298 8.11 0.67 -12.06
C HIS A 298 6.96 0.67 -13.05
N GLU A 299 5.76 1.11 -12.65
CA GLU A 299 4.60 1.22 -13.52
C GLU A 299 4.85 2.26 -14.62
N ASN A 300 5.38 3.43 -14.27
CA ASN A 300 5.73 4.46 -15.26
C ASN A 300 6.89 4.02 -16.17
N THR A 301 7.86 3.27 -15.65
CA THR A 301 8.95 2.69 -16.44
C THR A 301 8.41 1.73 -17.48
N ALA A 302 7.51 0.82 -17.09
CA ALA A 302 6.86 -0.10 -18.01
C ALA A 302 6.01 0.66 -19.05
N ALA A 303 5.23 1.65 -18.62
CA ALA A 303 4.43 2.46 -19.52
C ALA A 303 5.31 3.19 -20.57
N ALA A 304 6.38 3.84 -20.10
CA ALA A 304 7.26 4.61 -20.96
C ALA A 304 7.97 3.68 -21.95
N LEU A 305 8.57 2.59 -21.46
CA LEU A 305 9.36 1.67 -22.28
C LEU A 305 8.49 0.84 -23.24
N LEU A 306 7.31 0.40 -22.81
CA LEU A 306 6.54 -0.60 -23.56
C LEU A 306 5.44 0.01 -24.41
N ILE A 307 4.77 1.09 -24.02
CA ILE A 307 3.59 1.60 -24.72
C ILE A 307 3.70 3.08 -25.12
N HIS A 308 4.89 3.66 -25.00
CA HIS A 308 5.22 5.04 -25.38
C HIS A 308 4.44 6.09 -24.58
N GLU A 309 4.11 5.78 -23.33
CA GLU A 309 3.39 6.69 -22.41
C GLU A 309 4.21 6.97 -21.16
N ASP A 310 4.49 8.24 -20.87
CA ASP A 310 5.23 8.64 -19.68
C ASP A 310 4.44 9.71 -18.91
N PHE A 311 3.91 9.30 -17.75
CA PHE A 311 2.94 10.07 -16.97
C PHE A 311 3.60 11.01 -15.95
N ARG A 312 4.86 10.78 -15.58
CA ARG A 312 5.56 11.61 -14.59
C ARG A 312 6.10 12.90 -15.21
N ASN A 313 6.02 14.03 -14.52
CA ASN A 313 6.73 15.28 -14.82
C ASN A 313 8.02 15.32 -14.00
N TYR A 314 9.14 15.53 -14.69
CA TYR A 314 10.46 15.42 -14.10
C TYR A 314 11.12 16.78 -13.92
N PHE A 315 11.90 16.93 -12.87
CA PHE A 315 12.80 18.05 -12.67
C PHE A 315 14.09 17.58 -12.01
N GLN A 316 15.16 18.35 -12.18
CA GLN A 316 16.39 18.09 -11.46
C GLN A 316 16.26 18.63 -10.05
N ARG A 317 16.67 17.83 -9.06
CA ARG A 317 16.76 18.24 -7.67
C ARG A 317 18.08 17.78 -7.09
N ASN A 318 18.94 18.73 -6.75
CA ASN A 318 20.23 18.48 -6.14
C ASN A 318 20.28 19.17 -4.78
N GLY A 319 20.72 18.48 -3.74
CA GLY A 319 20.73 19.08 -2.42
C GLY A 319 21.05 18.10 -1.32
N TYR A 320 20.65 18.49 -0.12
CA TYR A 320 20.72 17.64 1.04
C TYR A 320 19.52 17.86 1.95
N THR A 321 19.22 16.82 2.72
CA THR A 321 18.22 16.82 3.78
C THR A 321 18.88 16.46 5.10
N VAL A 322 18.45 17.11 6.18
CA VAL A 322 18.70 16.66 7.55
C VAL A 322 17.35 16.44 8.21
N HIS A 323 17.19 15.34 8.92
CA HIS A 323 15.90 15.00 9.51
C HIS A 323 16.00 14.38 10.91
N VAL A 324 14.91 14.53 11.64
CA VAL A 324 14.60 13.80 12.86
C VAL A 324 13.30 13.06 12.66
N ALA A 325 13.24 11.79 13.01
CA ALA A 325 12.04 10.99 12.89
C ALA A 325 11.76 10.16 14.14
N TYR A 326 10.50 9.94 14.41
CA TYR A 326 9.99 8.98 15.38
C TYR A 326 9.12 7.98 14.65
N TYR A 327 9.46 6.71 14.75
CA TYR A 327 8.68 5.61 14.21
C TYR A 327 8.21 4.72 15.36
N SER A 328 7.01 4.16 15.24
CA SER A 328 6.55 3.12 16.16
C SER A 328 5.76 2.05 15.42
N LYS A 329 5.90 0.81 15.88
CA LYS A 329 5.17 -0.34 15.33
C LYS A 329 4.67 -1.21 16.49
N ARG A 330 3.36 -1.38 16.57
CA ARG A 330 2.64 -2.21 17.56
C ARG A 330 1.63 -3.06 16.82
N ASP A 331 1.75 -4.38 16.86
CA ASP A 331 0.84 -5.33 16.18
C ASP A 331 0.44 -4.90 14.76
N TYR A 332 -0.71 -4.23 14.62
CA TYR A 332 -1.28 -3.71 13.37
C TYR A 332 -1.06 -2.20 13.14
N LEU A 333 -0.69 -1.43 14.17
CA LEU A 333 -0.50 0.02 14.13
C LEU A 333 0.96 0.39 13.82
N LYS A 334 1.16 1.19 12.78
CA LYS A 334 2.44 1.80 12.39
C LYS A 334 2.29 3.32 12.40
N ASN A 335 3.16 4.02 13.12
CA ASN A 335 3.16 5.48 13.16
C ASN A 335 4.52 6.04 12.77
N GLU A 336 4.49 7.20 12.11
CA GLU A 336 5.64 8.01 11.74
C GLU A 336 5.37 9.48 12.10
N LEU A 337 6.35 10.13 12.70
CA LEU A 337 6.44 11.58 12.82
C LEU A 337 7.83 11.98 12.34
N LYS A 338 7.93 12.91 11.39
CA LYS A 338 9.21 13.29 10.80
C LYS A 338 9.28 14.80 10.59
N PHE A 339 10.43 15.36 10.92
CA PHE A 339 10.78 16.76 10.70
C PHE A 339 12.04 16.82 9.85
N GLU A 340 12.01 17.58 8.78
CA GLU A 340 13.07 17.64 7.78
C GLU A 340 13.42 19.09 7.46
N TYR A 341 14.72 19.35 7.27
CA TYR A 341 15.21 20.57 6.65
C TYR A 341 15.85 20.21 5.32
N LEU A 342 15.39 20.86 4.25
CA LEU A 342 15.82 20.63 2.87
C LEU A 342 16.55 21.87 2.37
N ALA A 343 17.69 21.66 1.71
CA ALA A 343 18.43 22.71 1.01
C ALA A 343 18.74 22.25 -0.41
N ASP A 344 17.87 22.63 -1.33
CA ASP A 344 17.81 22.11 -2.68
C ASP A 344 18.06 23.16 -3.75
N SER A 345 18.56 22.71 -4.90
CA SER A 345 18.61 23.44 -6.16
C SER A 345 17.74 22.72 -7.19
N TYR A 346 16.81 23.46 -7.77
CA TYR A 346 15.86 22.98 -8.76
C TYR A 346 16.25 23.47 -10.15
N ASP A 347 16.12 22.60 -11.14
CA ASP A 347 16.30 22.94 -12.56
C ASP A 347 15.35 22.14 -13.46
N SER A 348 15.03 22.70 -14.62
CA SER A 348 14.17 22.07 -15.61
C SER A 348 14.90 20.95 -16.35
N LEU A 349 14.17 19.88 -16.66
CA LEU A 349 14.66 18.81 -17.53
C LEU A 349 13.87 18.81 -18.83
N SER A 350 14.54 18.54 -19.95
CA SER A 350 13.91 18.40 -21.26
C SER A 350 13.92 16.94 -21.73
N ASN A 351 12.99 16.58 -22.62
CA ASN A 351 12.97 15.27 -23.24
C ASN A 351 14.32 15.01 -23.95
N LYS A 352 14.92 13.86 -23.67
CA LYS A 352 16.18 13.40 -24.28
C LYS A 352 15.99 12.20 -25.19
N VAL A 353 14.88 11.49 -25.03
CA VAL A 353 14.53 10.32 -25.83
C VAL A 353 13.06 10.37 -26.23
N ASP A 354 12.76 9.79 -27.38
CA ASP A 354 11.41 9.59 -27.88
C ASP A 354 11.33 8.25 -28.61
N TRP A 355 11.37 7.18 -27.81
CA TRP A 355 11.41 5.80 -28.28
C TRP A 355 10.78 4.88 -27.23
N ALA A 356 10.00 3.91 -27.69
CA ALA A 356 9.43 2.81 -26.91
C ALA A 356 9.40 1.52 -27.75
N LEU A 357 9.27 0.37 -27.10
CA LEU A 357 9.23 -0.94 -27.75
C LEU A 357 7.94 -1.15 -28.55
N PHE A 358 6.80 -0.80 -27.95
CA PHE A 358 5.50 -0.72 -28.61
C PHE A 358 4.95 0.71 -28.41
N GLY A 359 4.11 1.17 -29.33
CA GLY A 359 3.64 2.57 -29.31
C GLY A 359 3.32 3.15 -30.68
N GLY A 360 3.78 2.50 -31.76
CA GLY A 360 3.48 2.92 -33.12
C GLY A 360 3.97 4.34 -33.40
N GLY A 361 3.08 5.22 -33.86
CA GLY A 361 3.37 6.62 -34.18
C GLY A 361 3.22 7.61 -33.01
N LYS A 362 3.05 7.12 -31.77
CA LYS A 362 2.96 7.99 -30.59
C LYS A 362 4.26 8.77 -30.35
N ARG A 363 4.14 9.84 -29.58
CA ARG A 363 5.24 10.71 -29.16
C ARG A 363 5.09 10.98 -27.67
N TYR A 364 6.19 11.01 -26.92
CA TYR A 364 6.08 11.44 -25.53
C TYR A 364 5.62 12.88 -25.43
N ARG A 365 4.82 13.15 -24.40
CA ARG A 365 4.50 14.52 -24.00
C ARG A 365 5.78 15.29 -23.67
N LEU A 366 5.78 16.59 -23.93
CA LEU A 366 6.86 17.47 -23.49
C LEU A 366 6.91 17.50 -21.95
N ASN A 367 8.12 17.36 -21.41
CA ASN A 367 8.34 17.57 -19.99
C ASN A 367 8.21 19.07 -19.69
N PRO A 368 7.28 19.48 -18.80
CA PRO A 368 7.06 20.89 -18.51
C PRO A 368 8.28 21.50 -17.81
N ALA A 369 8.55 22.76 -18.12
CA ALA A 369 9.53 23.54 -17.38
C ALA A 369 9.00 23.84 -15.96
N ILE A 370 9.94 23.98 -15.03
CA ILE A 370 9.70 24.42 -13.66
C ILE A 370 10.42 25.74 -13.41
N ASP A 371 10.11 26.40 -12.30
CA ASP A 371 10.85 27.59 -11.89
C ASP A 371 12.19 27.16 -11.27
N PRO A 372 13.34 27.48 -11.90
CA PRO A 372 14.65 27.10 -11.38
C PRO A 372 15.02 27.98 -10.18
N GLY A 373 15.75 27.42 -9.22
CA GLY A 373 16.18 28.19 -8.07
C GLY A 373 16.61 27.35 -6.87
N LYS A 374 17.18 28.03 -5.87
CA LYS A 374 17.51 27.42 -4.59
C LYS A 374 16.28 27.44 -3.69
N MET A 375 15.81 26.29 -3.25
CA MET A 375 14.69 26.16 -2.33
C MET A 375 15.22 25.65 -0.99
N ARG A 376 14.97 26.41 0.07
CA ARG A 376 15.21 25.97 1.44
C ARG A 376 13.88 25.85 2.13
N SER A 377 13.54 24.64 2.56
CA SER A 377 12.25 24.36 3.17
C SER A 377 12.37 23.51 4.41
N MET A 378 11.37 23.62 5.28
CA MET A 378 11.16 22.72 6.41
C MET A 378 9.91 21.92 6.14
N ILE A 379 9.97 20.61 6.38
CA ILE A 379 8.83 19.70 6.23
C ILE A 379 8.54 19.07 7.59
N ALA A 380 7.27 19.13 8.00
CA ALA A 380 6.75 18.31 9.09
C ALA A 380 5.76 17.31 8.48
N SER A 381 5.97 16.01 8.71
CA SER A 381 5.06 14.96 8.27
C SER A 381 4.67 14.02 9.41
N ALA A 382 3.46 13.49 9.29
CA ALA A 382 2.90 12.51 10.20
C ALA A 382 2.17 11.43 9.39
N GLY A 383 2.30 10.18 9.83
CA GLY A 383 1.66 9.03 9.19
C GLY A 383 1.19 8.02 10.22
N VAL A 384 0.00 7.46 10.01
CA VAL A 384 -0.59 6.40 10.83
C VAL A 384 -1.23 5.36 9.92
N SER A 385 -0.90 4.08 10.11
CA SER A 385 -1.46 2.98 9.34
C SER A 385 -1.87 1.84 10.26
N THR A 386 -3.08 1.35 10.07
CA THR A 386 -3.62 0.13 10.68
C THR A 386 -3.86 -0.97 9.64
N ILE A 387 -3.29 -0.81 8.44
CA ILE A 387 -3.58 -1.73 7.33
C ILE A 387 -3.06 -3.13 7.67
N SER A 388 -3.98 -4.09 7.61
CA SER A 388 -3.71 -5.51 7.69
C SER A 388 -4.26 -6.20 6.43
N ASN A 389 -3.71 -7.36 6.10
CA ASN A 389 -4.24 -8.22 5.04
C ASN A 389 -5.01 -9.37 5.68
N THR A 390 -6.29 -9.50 5.35
CA THR A 390 -7.16 -10.59 5.81
C THR A 390 -7.43 -11.58 4.67
N SER A 391 -8.16 -12.67 4.98
CA SER A 391 -8.69 -13.58 3.95
C SER A 391 -9.67 -12.91 2.99
N TYR A 392 -10.31 -11.81 3.41
CA TYR A 392 -11.31 -11.06 2.64
C TYR A 392 -10.72 -9.84 1.92
N GLY A 393 -9.40 -9.66 2.00
CA GLY A 393 -8.69 -8.53 1.40
C GLY A 393 -8.06 -7.60 2.44
N PRO A 394 -7.45 -6.50 1.99
CA PRO A 394 -6.90 -5.49 2.89
C PRO A 394 -8.02 -4.86 3.72
N GLU A 395 -7.72 -4.53 4.97
CA GLU A 395 -8.60 -3.75 5.84
C GLU A 395 -7.78 -2.76 6.66
N GLY A 396 -8.43 -1.70 7.13
CA GLY A 396 -7.81 -0.73 8.02
C GLY A 396 -7.79 0.68 7.45
N TRP A 397 -6.99 1.53 8.07
CA TRP A 397 -6.86 2.94 7.74
C TRP A 397 -5.41 3.26 7.43
N SER A 398 -5.20 4.23 6.54
CA SER A 398 -3.92 4.88 6.36
C SER A 398 -4.14 6.38 6.24
N LEU A 399 -3.55 7.14 7.15
CA LEU A 399 -3.53 8.58 7.12
C LEU A 399 -2.08 9.04 6.98
N SER A 400 -1.83 9.96 6.06
CA SER A 400 -0.57 10.70 6.00
C SER A 400 -0.85 12.17 5.78
N ALA A 401 -0.06 13.02 6.42
CA ALA A 401 -0.16 14.46 6.30
C ALA A 401 1.24 15.08 6.27
N SER A 402 1.40 16.16 5.51
CA SER A 402 2.65 16.91 5.44
C SER A 402 2.38 18.40 5.33
N ALA A 403 3.20 19.20 6.00
CA ALA A 403 3.28 20.64 5.84
C ALA A 403 4.72 21.03 5.45
N GLU A 404 4.89 21.69 4.32
CA GLU A 404 6.18 22.21 3.83
C GLU A 404 6.13 23.73 3.82
N PHE A 405 7.16 24.35 4.40
CA PHE A 405 7.29 25.80 4.49
C PHE A 405 8.60 26.21 3.82
N ALA A 406 8.55 27.16 2.91
CA ALA A 406 9.72 27.79 2.31
C ALA A 406 9.62 29.30 2.48
N LYS A 407 10.66 29.96 3.00
CA LYS A 407 10.67 31.40 3.28
C LYS A 407 11.93 32.07 2.74
N LYS A 408 11.80 33.29 2.20
CA LYS A 408 12.93 34.08 1.68
C LYS A 408 13.99 34.39 2.74
N ASN A 409 13.57 34.63 3.98
CA ASN A 409 14.48 34.89 5.10
C ASN A 409 15.35 33.68 5.51
N TRP A 410 15.06 32.47 5.03
CA TRP A 410 15.94 31.30 5.20
C TRP A 410 16.97 31.17 4.06
N GLY A 411 16.97 32.10 3.11
CA GLY A 411 17.78 32.05 1.89
C GLY A 411 17.16 31.18 0.79
N SER A 412 15.86 30.93 0.85
CA SER A 412 15.09 30.34 -0.25
C SER A 412 14.80 31.39 -1.32
N ALA A 413 14.83 31.01 -2.60
CA ALA A 413 14.33 31.83 -3.69
C ALA A 413 12.79 31.90 -3.71
N PHE A 414 12.13 30.91 -3.10
CA PHE A 414 10.69 30.72 -3.09
C PHE A 414 10.08 31.01 -1.72
N GLU A 415 8.85 31.52 -1.71
CA GLU A 415 8.08 31.76 -0.49
C GLU A 415 6.66 31.16 -0.56
N PHE A 416 6.48 29.98 0.04
CA PHE A 416 5.19 29.27 0.03
C PHE A 416 5.00 28.39 1.27
N ASP A 417 3.73 28.08 1.53
CA ASP A 417 3.31 27.09 2.52
C ASP A 417 2.44 26.04 1.81
N GLN A 418 2.86 24.78 1.84
CA GLN A 418 2.14 23.67 1.22
C GLN A 418 1.66 22.69 2.28
N TYR A 419 0.40 22.27 2.15
CA TYR A 419 -0.23 21.29 3.03
C TYR A 419 -0.83 20.18 2.18
N ILE A 420 -0.59 18.92 2.56
CA ILE A 420 -1.13 17.74 1.88
C ILE A 420 -1.65 16.77 2.94
N VAL A 421 -2.81 16.19 2.69
CA VAL A 421 -3.39 15.08 3.46
C VAL A 421 -3.80 13.99 2.50
N ASP A 422 -3.50 12.74 2.83
CA ASP A 422 -3.93 11.54 2.12
C ASP A 422 -4.49 10.55 3.14
N LEU A 423 -5.79 10.27 3.06
CA LEU A 423 -6.53 9.34 3.88
C LEU A 423 -7.00 8.18 3.00
N ARG A 424 -6.82 6.95 3.47
CA ARG A 424 -7.29 5.73 2.81
C ARG A 424 -8.02 4.84 3.80
N ARG A 425 -9.15 4.31 3.38
CA ARG A 425 -9.94 3.29 4.08
C ARG A 425 -10.03 2.05 3.20
N PHE A 426 -9.65 0.91 3.77
CA PHE A 426 -9.90 -0.41 3.20
C PHE A 426 -10.94 -1.10 4.08
N GLN A 427 -12.09 -1.43 3.50
CA GLN A 427 -13.24 -1.96 4.22
C GLN A 427 -13.76 -3.21 3.52
N PRO A 428 -13.51 -4.41 4.07
CA PRO A 428 -14.26 -5.59 3.69
C PRO A 428 -15.76 -5.35 3.96
N LEU A 429 -16.61 -5.57 2.97
CA LEU A 429 -18.07 -5.49 3.11
C LEU A 429 -18.68 -6.90 3.29
N GLY A 430 -17.98 -7.93 2.84
CA GLY A 430 -18.41 -9.31 2.93
C GLY A 430 -17.25 -10.27 2.63
N ARG A 431 -17.60 -11.51 2.34
CA ARG A 431 -16.61 -12.56 2.02
C ARG A 431 -15.84 -12.30 0.72
N TYR A 432 -16.47 -11.62 -0.24
CA TYR A 432 -15.92 -11.38 -1.58
C TYR A 432 -15.65 -9.91 -1.88
N ASP A 433 -16.21 -9.01 -1.07
CA ASP A 433 -16.34 -7.61 -1.41
C ASP A 433 -15.44 -6.75 -0.54
N ASN A 434 -14.72 -5.83 -1.17
CA ASN A 434 -13.83 -4.90 -0.50
C ASN A 434 -14.00 -3.50 -1.09
N LEU A 435 -14.38 -2.54 -0.24
CA LEU A 435 -14.53 -1.14 -0.58
C LEU A 435 -13.29 -0.36 -0.15
N ASN A 436 -12.61 0.22 -1.13
CA ASN A 436 -11.44 1.06 -0.93
C ASN A 436 -11.79 2.51 -1.23
N ILE A 437 -11.52 3.39 -0.28
CA ILE A 437 -11.78 4.82 -0.41
C ILE A 437 -10.48 5.57 -0.14
N ARG A 438 -10.16 6.55 -0.97
CA ARG A 438 -9.03 7.46 -0.81
C ARG A 438 -9.56 8.87 -0.89
N VAL A 439 -9.17 9.70 0.08
CA VAL A 439 -9.39 11.13 0.04
C VAL A 439 -8.05 11.82 0.13
N ARG A 440 -7.75 12.67 -0.84
CA ARG A 440 -6.53 13.47 -0.87
C ARG A 440 -6.87 14.95 -0.98
N ALA A 441 -6.35 15.75 -0.07
CA ALA A 441 -6.56 17.20 -0.06
C ALA A 441 -5.20 17.92 -0.09
N GLY A 442 -5.18 19.09 -0.73
CA GLY A 442 -3.96 19.88 -0.90
C GLY A 442 -4.24 21.37 -0.93
N SER A 443 -3.36 22.15 -0.29
CA SER A 443 -3.37 23.61 -0.35
C SER A 443 -1.95 24.15 -0.49
N LEU A 444 -1.76 25.09 -1.41
CA LEU A 444 -0.54 25.86 -1.61
C LEU A 444 -0.85 27.35 -1.42
N VAL A 445 -0.23 27.97 -0.43
CA VAL A 445 -0.41 29.37 -0.04
C VAL A 445 0.88 30.13 -0.34
N GLY A 446 0.75 31.40 -0.72
CA GLY A 446 1.89 32.23 -1.12
C GLY A 446 2.21 32.04 -2.61
N GLU A 447 3.51 32.03 -2.92
CA GLU A 447 4.01 31.98 -4.30
C GLU A 447 3.54 30.72 -5.04
N LEU A 448 3.01 30.91 -6.26
CA LEU A 448 2.50 29.82 -7.09
C LEU A 448 3.66 29.14 -7.83
N VAL A 449 4.33 28.23 -7.12
CA VAL A 449 5.45 27.47 -7.67
C VAL A 449 4.92 26.29 -8.51
N PRO A 450 5.13 26.22 -9.84
CA PRO A 450 4.54 25.19 -10.71
C PRO A 450 4.83 23.75 -10.29
N GLN A 451 6.05 23.49 -9.80
CA GLN A 451 6.45 22.19 -9.26
C GLN A 451 5.79 21.82 -7.92
N LYS A 452 5.05 22.74 -7.29
CA LYS A 452 4.26 22.52 -6.06
C LYS A 452 2.75 22.64 -6.29
N MET A 453 2.30 23.07 -7.47
CA MET A 453 0.89 23.13 -7.85
C MET A 453 0.27 21.73 -7.94
N PHE A 454 -1.04 21.64 -7.70
CA PHE A 454 -1.79 20.38 -7.80
C PHE A 454 -2.38 20.22 -9.19
N GLU A 455 -2.34 18.98 -9.69
CA GLU A 455 -2.84 18.60 -11.00
C GLU A 455 -3.71 17.35 -10.84
N LEU A 456 -4.93 17.37 -11.38
CA LEU A 456 -5.84 16.22 -11.46
C LEU A 456 -6.21 15.93 -12.93
N GLY A 457 -6.64 14.69 -13.18
CA GLY A 457 -7.04 14.19 -14.49
C GLY A 457 -6.12 13.08 -14.97
N GLY A 458 -6.71 11.99 -15.44
CA GLY A 458 -6.05 10.77 -15.88
C GLY A 458 -5.71 9.80 -14.75
N LEU A 459 -4.79 8.89 -15.03
CA LEU A 459 -4.44 7.75 -14.17
C LEU A 459 -4.18 8.15 -12.72
N GLY A 460 -4.70 7.38 -11.77
CA GLY A 460 -4.46 7.59 -10.33
C GLY A 460 -5.08 8.86 -9.75
N THR A 461 -5.89 9.58 -10.54
CA THR A 461 -6.67 10.75 -10.14
C THR A 461 -8.12 10.62 -10.59
N MET A 462 -8.50 11.12 -11.75
CA MET A 462 -9.82 10.94 -12.37
C MET A 462 -9.61 10.27 -13.73
N ASN A 463 -9.83 8.96 -13.79
CA ASN A 463 -9.31 8.13 -14.89
C ASN A 463 -9.85 8.52 -16.28
N SER A 464 -11.06 9.08 -16.36
CA SER A 464 -11.69 9.44 -17.64
C SER A 464 -11.32 10.85 -18.14
N PHE A 465 -10.79 11.70 -17.26
CA PHE A 465 -10.41 13.07 -17.60
C PHE A 465 -9.06 13.10 -18.32
N PRO A 466 -8.83 14.06 -19.23
CA PRO A 466 -7.53 14.19 -19.89
C PRO A 466 -6.41 14.37 -18.86
N PHE A 467 -5.26 13.78 -19.15
CA PHE A 467 -4.15 13.73 -18.19
C PHE A 467 -3.72 15.14 -17.75
N LYS A 468 -3.80 15.42 -16.44
CA LYS A 468 -3.46 16.70 -15.81
C LYS A 468 -4.22 17.91 -16.38
N SER A 469 -5.46 17.73 -16.82
CA SER A 469 -6.28 18.83 -17.36
C SER A 469 -6.71 19.85 -16.30
N GLU A 470 -6.82 19.43 -15.05
CA GLU A 470 -7.24 20.27 -13.93
C GLU A 470 -6.03 20.70 -13.14
N THR A 471 -5.83 22.00 -12.94
CA THR A 471 -4.68 22.54 -12.20
C THR A 471 -5.14 23.61 -11.21
N GLY A 472 -4.56 23.61 -10.01
CA GLY A 472 -4.88 24.62 -9.01
C GLY A 472 -3.92 24.61 -7.81
N ASN A 473 -4.05 25.63 -6.96
CA ASN A 473 -3.36 25.71 -5.67
C ASN A 473 -4.26 25.26 -4.50
N ARG A 474 -5.48 24.83 -4.80
CA ARG A 474 -6.37 24.06 -3.92
C ARG A 474 -6.79 22.79 -4.66
N MET A 475 -6.80 21.67 -3.95
CA MET A 475 -7.15 20.38 -4.52
C MET A 475 -7.90 19.54 -3.51
N LEU A 476 -8.94 18.85 -3.98
CA LEU A 476 -9.60 17.76 -3.28
C LEU A 476 -9.87 16.63 -4.28
N LEU A 477 -9.50 15.42 -3.91
CA LEU A 477 -9.67 14.21 -4.71
C LEU A 477 -10.30 13.14 -3.83
N VAL A 478 -11.31 12.46 -4.37
CA VAL A 478 -11.93 11.28 -3.77
C VAL A 478 -11.89 10.17 -4.80
N ASN A 479 -11.35 9.02 -4.44
CA ASN A 479 -11.41 7.79 -5.24
C ASN A 479 -12.12 6.72 -4.43
N ALA A 480 -13.06 6.04 -5.05
CA ALA A 480 -13.74 4.89 -4.48
C ALA A 480 -13.62 3.71 -5.45
N GLU A 481 -13.28 2.55 -4.91
CA GLU A 481 -13.18 1.30 -5.64
C GLU A 481 -13.89 0.20 -4.89
N LEU A 482 -14.91 -0.40 -5.50
CA LEU A 482 -15.51 -1.63 -5.04
C LEU A 482 -14.88 -2.80 -5.80
N ILE A 483 -14.22 -3.67 -5.05
CA ILE A 483 -13.59 -4.89 -5.55
C ILE A 483 -14.48 -6.07 -5.18
N ILE A 484 -14.92 -6.83 -6.17
CA ILE A 484 -15.72 -8.03 -6.00
C ILE A 484 -14.88 -9.22 -6.48
N ASN A 485 -14.49 -10.10 -5.57
CA ASN A 485 -13.73 -11.29 -5.90
C ASN A 485 -14.60 -12.27 -6.69
N GLY A 486 -14.17 -12.65 -7.89
CA GLY A 486 -14.92 -13.55 -8.77
C GLY A 486 -15.22 -14.94 -8.23
N SER A 487 -14.62 -15.34 -7.09
CA SER A 487 -15.07 -16.51 -6.34
C SER A 487 -16.51 -16.41 -5.83
N PHE A 488 -17.13 -15.21 -5.79
CA PHE A 488 -18.55 -15.08 -5.47
C PHE A 488 -19.45 -15.89 -6.42
N LEU A 489 -18.99 -16.12 -7.66
CA LEU A 489 -19.72 -16.92 -8.63
C LEU A 489 -19.82 -18.40 -8.23
N ASP A 490 -18.90 -18.89 -7.39
CA ASP A 490 -18.99 -20.25 -6.83
C ASP A 490 -20.22 -20.41 -5.93
N ASP A 491 -20.65 -19.35 -5.24
CA ASP A 491 -21.86 -19.38 -4.41
C ASP A 491 -23.15 -19.20 -5.24
N LEU A 492 -23.04 -18.82 -6.52
CA LEU A 492 -24.16 -18.65 -7.45
C LEU A 492 -24.35 -19.85 -8.39
N ASP A 493 -23.54 -20.90 -8.25
CA ASP A 493 -23.50 -22.07 -9.14
C ASP A 493 -23.41 -21.70 -10.64
N PHE A 494 -22.73 -20.59 -10.96
CA PHE A 494 -22.77 -19.99 -12.29
C PHE A 494 -21.70 -20.56 -13.25
N TRP A 495 -22.10 -21.36 -14.24
CA TRP A 495 -21.15 -21.95 -15.21
C TRP A 495 -20.49 -20.91 -16.14
N PRO A 496 -19.15 -20.91 -16.35
CA PRO A 496 -18.08 -21.68 -15.70
C PRO A 496 -17.28 -20.86 -14.65
N THR A 497 -17.61 -20.99 -13.36
CA THR A 497 -17.05 -20.20 -12.23
C THR A 497 -15.52 -20.25 -12.12
N TRP A 498 -14.90 -21.38 -12.46
CA TRP A 498 -13.45 -21.61 -12.32
C TRP A 498 -12.59 -20.63 -13.12
N LEU A 499 -13.12 -20.07 -14.21
CA LEU A 499 -12.44 -19.03 -15.00
C LEU A 499 -12.26 -17.71 -14.23
N PHE A 500 -13.14 -17.44 -13.27
CA PHE A 500 -13.23 -16.16 -12.59
C PHE A 500 -12.64 -16.15 -11.17
N ARG A 501 -12.28 -17.31 -10.62
CA ARG A 501 -11.67 -17.44 -9.26
C ARG A 501 -10.37 -16.66 -9.07
N SER A 502 -9.69 -16.32 -10.16
CA SER A 502 -8.44 -15.56 -10.14
C SER A 502 -8.60 -14.11 -10.60
N ILE A 503 -9.84 -13.67 -10.82
CA ILE A 503 -10.19 -12.35 -11.33
C ILE A 503 -11.03 -11.63 -10.26
N ASN A 504 -10.76 -10.35 -10.05
CA ASN A 504 -11.69 -9.48 -9.34
C ASN A 504 -12.39 -8.56 -10.34
N PHE A 505 -13.68 -8.34 -10.14
CA PHE A 505 -14.45 -7.31 -10.82
C PHE A 505 -14.27 -6.00 -10.06
N LEU A 506 -14.13 -4.90 -10.80
CA LEU A 506 -13.90 -3.57 -10.26
C LEU A 506 -15.04 -2.65 -10.65
N ILE A 507 -15.55 -1.87 -9.69
CA ILE A 507 -16.36 -0.68 -9.93
C ILE A 507 -15.57 0.50 -9.39
N LEU A 508 -15.37 1.51 -10.23
CA LEU A 508 -14.56 2.69 -9.96
C LEU A 508 -15.46 3.92 -9.92
N SER A 509 -15.20 4.83 -9.00
CA SER A 509 -15.80 6.16 -8.98
C SER A 509 -14.78 7.17 -8.48
N ASP A 510 -14.45 8.14 -9.33
CA ASP A 510 -13.50 9.20 -8.99
C ASP A 510 -14.22 10.56 -9.00
N ALA A 511 -13.84 11.43 -8.06
CA ALA A 511 -14.32 12.79 -7.96
C ALA A 511 -13.16 13.73 -7.64
N GLY A 512 -12.95 14.75 -8.47
CA GLY A 512 -11.87 15.71 -8.31
C GLY A 512 -12.33 17.15 -8.38
N PHE A 513 -11.67 17.97 -7.59
CA PHE A 513 -11.87 19.41 -7.52
C PHE A 513 -10.51 20.09 -7.45
N THR A 514 -10.30 21.08 -8.31
CA THR A 514 -9.17 22.01 -8.21
C THR A 514 -9.68 23.44 -8.33
N ARG A 515 -9.07 24.36 -7.60
CA ARG A 515 -9.37 25.79 -7.71
C ARG A 515 -8.09 26.60 -7.68
N MET A 516 -8.11 27.73 -8.38
CA MET A 516 -7.10 28.78 -8.27
C MET A 516 -7.59 29.83 -7.27
N ALA A 517 -7.07 29.78 -6.05
CA ALA A 517 -7.27 30.77 -5.02
C ALA A 517 -6.16 31.84 -5.07
N LEU A 518 -6.45 33.06 -4.60
CA LEU A 518 -5.44 34.12 -4.54
C LEU A 518 -4.27 33.71 -3.62
N PRO A 519 -3.01 34.00 -3.99
CA PRO A 519 -1.82 33.72 -3.17
C PRO A 519 -1.88 34.20 -1.71
N SER A 520 -2.60 35.30 -1.47
CA SER A 520 -2.70 35.96 -0.17
C SER A 520 -3.72 35.33 0.79
N VAL A 521 -4.60 34.44 0.31
CA VAL A 521 -5.63 33.83 1.14
C VAL A 521 -5.09 32.62 1.91
N GLY A 522 -5.60 32.40 3.11
CA GLY A 522 -5.16 31.31 3.98
C GLY A 522 -5.42 29.91 3.41
N ALA A 523 -4.82 28.88 4.03
CA ALA A 523 -4.85 27.51 3.51
C ALA A 523 -6.27 26.92 3.34
N LEU A 524 -7.19 27.26 4.24
CA LEU A 524 -8.59 26.79 4.18
C LEU A 524 -9.48 27.66 3.27
N GLN A 525 -9.05 28.90 3.00
CA GLN A 525 -9.77 29.79 2.10
C GLN A 525 -9.58 29.33 0.66
N GLY A 526 -10.67 29.34 -0.11
CA GLY A 526 -10.71 28.77 -1.47
C GLY A 526 -11.08 27.29 -1.52
N VAL A 527 -11.14 26.58 -0.38
CA VAL A 527 -11.71 25.23 -0.26
C VAL A 527 -13.18 25.28 0.19
N GLU A 528 -13.67 26.43 0.65
CA GLU A 528 -15.04 26.61 1.14
C GLU A 528 -15.73 27.80 0.47
N PRO A 529 -17.05 27.72 0.23
CA PRO A 529 -17.84 26.49 0.18
C PRO A 529 -17.47 25.67 -1.07
N VAL A 530 -17.51 24.35 -0.95
CA VAL A 530 -17.45 23.41 -2.08
C VAL A 530 -18.77 22.65 -2.09
N SER A 531 -19.50 22.77 -3.18
CA SER A 531 -20.71 22.03 -3.48
C SER A 531 -20.37 20.73 -4.22
N PHE A 532 -21.26 19.73 -4.16
CA PHE A 532 -21.11 18.50 -4.95
C PHE A 532 -21.02 18.80 -6.47
N ASN A 533 -21.65 19.89 -6.92
CA ASN A 533 -21.61 20.34 -8.32
C ASN A 533 -20.26 20.95 -8.74
N ASP A 534 -19.39 21.31 -7.79
CA ASP A 534 -18.06 21.84 -8.11
C ASP A 534 -17.07 20.72 -8.47
N PHE A 535 -17.42 19.47 -8.17
CA PHE A 535 -16.60 18.32 -8.47
C PHE A 535 -16.85 17.82 -9.89
N LYS A 536 -15.75 17.42 -10.52
CA LYS A 536 -15.72 16.61 -11.73
C LYS A 536 -15.76 15.15 -11.32
N HIS A 537 -16.69 14.38 -11.86
CA HIS A 537 -16.91 12.99 -11.48
C HIS A 537 -16.77 12.06 -12.67
N ASP A 538 -16.27 10.86 -12.42
CA ASP A 538 -16.30 9.77 -13.37
C ASP A 538 -16.62 8.43 -12.70
N VAL A 539 -17.02 7.48 -13.55
CA VAL A 539 -17.34 6.12 -13.15
C VAL A 539 -16.70 5.15 -14.13
N GLY A 540 -16.28 4.00 -13.62
CA GLY A 540 -15.65 2.98 -14.45
C GLY A 540 -15.93 1.58 -13.98
N VAL A 541 -15.65 0.63 -14.86
CA VAL A 541 -15.68 -0.81 -14.55
C VAL A 541 -14.43 -1.47 -15.09
N GLY A 542 -14.02 -2.56 -14.47
CA GLY A 542 -12.84 -3.27 -14.91
C GLY A 542 -12.67 -4.62 -14.27
N PHE A 543 -11.53 -5.21 -14.58
CA PHE A 543 -11.08 -6.48 -14.06
C PHE A 543 -9.67 -6.33 -13.54
N SER A 544 -9.35 -7.11 -12.51
CA SER A 544 -7.98 -7.29 -12.08
C SER A 544 -7.66 -8.73 -11.80
N ASN A 545 -6.39 -9.09 -11.77
CA ASN A 545 -5.99 -10.35 -11.19
C ASN A 545 -6.26 -10.36 -9.67
N ARG A 546 -6.26 -11.53 -9.04
CA ARG A 546 -6.53 -11.69 -7.61
C ARG A 546 -5.68 -10.78 -6.72
N SER A 547 -4.40 -10.60 -7.05
CA SER A 547 -3.49 -9.70 -6.31
C SER A 547 -3.73 -8.22 -6.59
N GLY A 548 -4.58 -7.85 -7.55
CA GLY A 548 -4.82 -6.48 -8.01
C GLY A 548 -3.59 -5.80 -8.63
N SER A 549 -2.51 -6.55 -8.88
CA SER A 549 -1.26 -6.05 -9.47
C SER A 549 -1.36 -5.86 -10.98
N PHE A 550 -2.39 -6.40 -11.62
CA PHE A 550 -2.70 -6.12 -13.01
C PHE A 550 -4.17 -5.75 -13.10
N ARG A 551 -4.47 -4.62 -13.74
CA ARG A 551 -5.83 -4.12 -13.89
C ARG A 551 -6.06 -3.59 -15.29
N ILE A 552 -7.24 -3.90 -15.82
CA ILE A 552 -7.74 -3.41 -17.08
C ILE A 552 -9.16 -2.89 -16.86
N GLY A 553 -9.51 -1.76 -17.44
CA GLY A 553 -10.84 -1.20 -17.25
C GLY A 553 -11.16 -0.11 -18.25
N VAL A 554 -12.36 0.42 -18.11
CA VAL A 554 -12.87 1.54 -18.86
C VAL A 554 -13.58 2.49 -17.91
N ALA A 555 -13.43 3.79 -18.12
CA ALA A 555 -14.14 4.83 -17.36
C ALA A 555 -14.78 5.85 -18.29
N TRP A 556 -15.90 6.40 -17.82
CA TRP A 556 -16.69 7.41 -18.50
C TRP A 556 -16.87 8.62 -17.60
N ARG A 557 -16.79 9.80 -18.20
CA ARG A 557 -17.17 11.03 -17.53
C ARG A 557 -18.68 11.04 -17.28
N THR A 558 -19.08 11.60 -16.15
CA THR A 558 -20.52 11.78 -15.83
C THR A 558 -21.03 13.18 -16.14
N ASP A 559 -20.14 14.15 -16.39
CA ASP A 559 -20.50 15.55 -16.65
C ASP A 559 -20.96 15.80 -18.08
N HIS A 560 -20.42 15.07 -19.06
CA HIS A 560 -20.91 15.06 -20.44
C HIS A 560 -20.64 13.74 -21.16
N PRO A 561 -21.42 13.40 -22.21
CA PRO A 561 -21.15 12.24 -23.04
C PRO A 561 -19.75 12.33 -23.67
N SER A 562 -18.93 11.32 -23.43
CA SER A 562 -17.59 11.18 -24.00
C SER A 562 -17.26 9.71 -24.24
N PRO A 563 -16.36 9.39 -25.19
CA PRO A 563 -15.87 8.02 -25.36
C PRO A 563 -15.26 7.48 -24.07
N ALA A 564 -15.36 6.16 -23.87
CA ALA A 564 -14.73 5.50 -22.73
C ALA A 564 -13.20 5.67 -22.77
N THR A 565 -12.61 6.03 -21.64
CA THR A 565 -11.16 6.03 -21.46
C THR A 565 -10.71 4.67 -20.97
N PHE A 566 -9.75 4.07 -21.68
CA PHE A 566 -9.17 2.80 -21.30
C PHE A 566 -8.16 2.96 -20.16
N ILE A 567 -8.23 2.05 -19.19
CA ILE A 567 -7.36 2.02 -18.01
C ILE A 567 -6.52 0.75 -18.07
N LEU A 568 -5.20 0.90 -17.94
CA LEU A 568 -4.25 -0.18 -17.75
C LEU A 568 -3.32 0.16 -16.60
N ARG A 569 -3.28 -0.70 -15.59
CA ARG A 569 -2.44 -0.50 -14.39
C ARG A 569 -1.68 -1.78 -14.04
N PHE A 570 -0.45 -1.58 -13.56
CA PHE A 570 0.43 -2.65 -13.04
C PHE A 570 0.64 -2.54 -11.52
N ASN A 571 -0.11 -1.67 -10.88
CA ASN A 571 -0.13 -1.51 -9.43
C ASN A 571 -1.52 -1.12 -8.94
N ARG A 572 -1.81 -1.43 -7.67
CA ARG A 572 -2.99 -0.89 -6.99
C ARG A 572 -2.76 0.62 -6.76
N PRO A 573 -3.72 1.48 -7.13
CA PRO A 573 -3.67 2.91 -6.81
C PRO A 573 -3.90 3.18 -5.31
N PHE A 574 -4.35 2.18 -4.57
CA PHE A 574 -4.61 2.18 -3.13
C PHE A 574 -3.50 1.52 -2.35
#